data_AF-A0A8J5MDS7-F1
#
_entry.id   AF-A0A8J5MDS7-F1
#
_cell.length_a   1.000
_cell.length_b   1.000
_cell.length_c   1.000
_cell.angle_alpha   90.00
_cell.angle_beta   90.00
_cell.angle_gamma   90.00
#
_symmetry.space_group_name_H-M   'P 1'
#
loop_
_entity.id
_entity.type
_entity.pdbx_description
1 polymer ?
#
loop_
_entity_poly.entity_id
_entity_poly.type
_entity_poly.pdbx_seq_one_letter_code
_entity_poly.pdbx_strand_id
1 'polypeptide(L)'
;MVVRRETRAQRQAFQDRIAGVHAEDRPRLMKEHRDFLNGTRVEHANFTSARPQSTSIPDPRRPPMGNDAAYLLANKQHAADTRRAVAGKTVAGSGKKRLV
;
A
#
# COMPACT_ATOMS: atom_id res chain seq x y z
N MET A 1 -14.17 -13.35 34.90
CA MET A 1 -13.82 -13.13 33.48
C MET A 1 -13.18 -14.39 32.94
N VAL A 2 -13.69 -14.96 31.84
CA VAL A 2 -13.14 -16.18 31.24
C VAL A 2 -12.22 -15.79 30.10
N VAL A 3 -10.93 -16.10 30.24
CA VAL A 3 -9.96 -15.91 29.16
C VAL A 3 -10.20 -17.00 28.12
N ARG A 4 -10.52 -16.60 26.88
CA ARG A 4 -10.74 -17.52 25.77
C ARG A 4 -9.39 -17.83 25.12
N ARG A 5 -9.10 -19.10 24.87
CA ARG A 5 -7.93 -19.52 24.08
C ARG A 5 -8.35 -19.73 22.63
N GLU A 6 -7.77 -18.96 21.72
CA GLU A 6 -7.95 -19.20 20.29
C GLU A 6 -7.17 -20.44 19.84
N THR A 7 -7.75 -21.17 18.88
CA THR A 7 -7.02 -22.22 18.18
C THR A 7 -6.20 -21.63 17.04
N ARG A 8 -5.19 -22.38 16.55
CA ARG A 8 -4.39 -21.95 15.39
C ARG A 8 -5.25 -21.66 14.16
N ALA A 9 -6.29 -22.46 13.93
CA ALA A 9 -7.22 -22.27 12.81
C ALA A 9 -8.04 -20.97 12.96
N GLN A 10 -8.50 -20.65 14.18
CA GLN A 10 -9.22 -19.41 14.45
C GLN A 10 -8.35 -18.18 14.23
N ARG A 11 -7.10 -18.23 14.70
CA ARG A 11 -6.13 -17.16 14.48
C ARG A 11 -5.88 -16.92 12.99
N GLN A 12 -5.71 -17.99 12.22
CA GLN A 12 -5.51 -17.88 10.78
C GLN A 12 -6.73 -17.28 10.08
N ALA A 13 -7.93 -17.78 10.38
CA ALA A 13 -9.16 -17.24 9.81
C ALA A 13 -9.36 -15.75 10.13
N PHE A 14 -8.96 -15.30 11.31
CA PHE A 14 -8.98 -13.88 11.68
C PHE A 14 -7.97 -13.05 10.88
N GLN A 15 -6.76 -13.56 10.68
CA GLN A 15 -5.73 -12.92 9.85
C GLN A 15 -6.16 -12.81 8.38
N ASP A 16 -6.75 -13.87 7.82
CA ASP A 16 -7.23 -13.85 6.43
C ASP A 16 -8.36 -12.82 6.28
N ARG A 17 -9.26 -12.74 7.27
CA ARG A 17 -10.38 -11.80 7.25
C ARG A 17 -9.91 -10.35 7.37
N ILE A 18 -8.93 -10.05 8.23
CA ILE A 18 -8.43 -8.69 8.40
C ILE A 18 -7.55 -8.21 7.23
N ALA A 19 -6.92 -9.15 6.51
CA ALA A 19 -6.19 -8.83 5.29
C ALA A 19 -7.11 -8.22 4.22
N GLY A 20 -8.38 -8.65 4.16
CA GLY A 20 -9.40 -8.09 3.26
C GLY A 20 -10.03 -6.78 3.72
N VAL A 21 -9.65 -6.23 4.87
CA VAL A 21 -10.23 -5.01 5.45
C VAL A 21 -9.32 -3.79 5.25
N HIS A 22 -9.93 -2.62 5.06
CA HIS A 22 -9.22 -1.34 4.94
C HIS A 22 -8.30 -1.04 6.13
N ALA A 23 -7.15 -0.43 5.88
CA ALA A 23 -6.09 -0.23 6.88
C ALA A 23 -6.55 0.51 8.15
N GLU A 24 -7.47 1.46 8.00
CA GLU A 24 -8.04 2.26 9.10
C GLU A 24 -8.91 1.45 10.06
N ASP A 25 -9.59 0.41 9.56
CA ASP A 25 -10.47 -0.45 10.36
C ASP A 25 -9.70 -1.57 11.07
N ARG A 26 -8.52 -1.94 10.57
CA ARG A 26 -7.68 -3.00 11.15
C ARG A 26 -7.35 -2.80 12.64
N PRO A 27 -6.87 -1.62 13.11
CA PRO A 27 -6.54 -1.44 14.52
C PRO A 27 -7.74 -1.60 15.44
N ARG A 28 -8.91 -1.11 15.01
CA ARG A 28 -10.18 -1.29 15.74
C ARG A 28 -10.51 -2.77 15.89
N LEU A 29 -10.52 -3.51 14.79
CA LEU A 29 -10.84 -4.96 14.78
C LEU A 29 -9.86 -5.79 15.61
N MET A 30 -8.56 -5.46 15.55
CA MET A 30 -7.51 -6.10 16.36
C MET A 30 -7.75 -5.89 17.86
N LYS A 31 -8.11 -4.66 18.25
CA LYS A 31 -8.46 -4.35 19.64
C LYS A 31 -9.67 -5.15 20.10
N GLU A 32 -10.75 -5.15 19.33
CA GLU A 32 -11.98 -5.87 19.68
C GLU A 32 -11.76 -7.38 19.82
N HIS A 33 -10.96 -7.97 18.93
CA HIS A 33 -10.60 -9.39 19.01
C HIS A 33 -9.77 -9.69 20.26
N ARG A 34 -8.80 -8.83 20.61
CA ARG A 34 -8.03 -8.97 21.85
C ARG A 34 -8.92 -8.85 23.09
N ASP A 35 -9.85 -7.90 23.10
CA ASP A 35 -10.80 -7.70 24.20
C ASP A 35 -11.74 -8.92 24.36
N PHE A 36 -12.14 -9.53 23.25
CA PHE A 36 -12.89 -10.78 23.26
C PHE A 36 -12.08 -11.96 23.84
N LEU A 37 -10.81 -12.12 23.45
CA LEU A 37 -9.95 -13.17 24.00
C LEU A 37 -9.67 -12.99 25.49
N ASN A 38 -9.50 -11.74 25.93
CA ASN A 38 -9.33 -11.40 27.34
C ASN A 38 -10.61 -11.58 28.16
N GLY A 39 -11.77 -11.78 27.51
CA GLY A 39 -13.06 -11.86 28.17
C GLY A 39 -13.55 -10.51 28.73
N THR A 40 -12.97 -9.39 28.30
CA THR A 40 -13.45 -8.03 28.61
C THR A 40 -14.64 -7.65 27.74
N ARG A 41 -14.77 -8.28 26.58
CA ARG A 41 -15.89 -8.13 25.65
C ARG A 41 -16.54 -9.50 25.39
N VAL A 42 -17.87 -9.53 25.39
CA VAL A 42 -18.66 -10.74 25.12
C VAL A 42 -18.68 -11.06 23.62
N GLU A 43 -18.86 -10.02 22.81
CA GLU A 43 -18.95 -10.11 21.36
C GLU A 43 -17.59 -10.11 20.68
N HIS A 44 -17.44 -10.91 19.63
CA HIS A 44 -16.23 -10.91 18.81
C HIS A 44 -16.05 -9.57 18.05
N ALA A 45 -14.89 -9.41 17.39
CA ALA A 45 -14.62 -8.30 16.47
C ALA A 45 -15.72 -8.18 15.40
N ASN A 46 -16.24 -6.96 15.23
CA ASN A 46 -17.37 -6.68 14.35
C ASN A 46 -16.92 -6.18 12.98
N PHE A 47 -16.99 -7.07 11.99
CA PHE A 47 -16.61 -6.79 10.60
C PHE A 47 -17.72 -6.13 9.76
N THR A 48 -18.97 -6.04 10.24
CA THR A 48 -20.07 -5.49 9.41
C THR A 48 -19.94 -4.00 9.14
N SER A 49 -19.24 -3.29 10.03
CA SER A 49 -18.94 -1.86 9.91
C SER A 49 -17.61 -1.58 9.22
N ALA A 50 -16.83 -2.63 8.90
CA ALA A 50 -15.50 -2.47 8.34
C ALA A 50 -15.58 -2.27 6.82
N ARG A 51 -14.83 -1.30 6.31
CA ARG A 51 -14.79 -1.03 4.86
C ARG A 51 -13.97 -2.15 4.18
N PRO A 52 -14.53 -2.82 3.16
CA PRO A 52 -13.76 -3.81 2.41
C PRO A 52 -12.58 -3.13 1.74
N GLN A 53 -11.40 -3.74 1.82
CA GLN A 53 -10.27 -3.30 1.01
C GLN A 53 -10.63 -3.58 -0.44
N SER A 54 -10.57 -2.57 -1.32
CA SER A 54 -10.69 -2.78 -2.76
C SER A 54 -9.48 -3.60 -3.21
N THR A 55 -9.64 -4.91 -3.25
CA THR A 55 -8.76 -5.76 -4.02
C THR A 55 -9.14 -5.52 -5.47
N SER A 56 -8.41 -4.63 -6.14
CA SER A 56 -8.42 -4.63 -7.60
C SER A 56 -7.83 -5.99 -8.00
N ILE A 57 -8.70 -6.98 -8.15
CA ILE A 57 -8.32 -8.25 -8.77
C ILE A 57 -7.92 -7.84 -10.19
N PRO A 58 -6.66 -8.06 -10.60
CA PRO A 58 -6.26 -7.77 -11.97
C PRO A 58 -7.17 -8.57 -12.89
N ASP A 59 -7.81 -7.90 -13.85
CA ASP A 59 -8.69 -8.55 -14.81
C ASP A 59 -7.91 -9.66 -15.53
N PRO A 60 -8.31 -10.94 -15.43
CA PRO A 60 -7.60 -12.05 -16.07
C PRO A 60 -7.58 -11.93 -17.60
N ARG A 61 -8.41 -11.06 -18.18
CA ARG A 61 -8.43 -10.75 -19.61
C ARG A 61 -7.44 -9.66 -20.00
N ARG A 62 -6.88 -8.93 -19.03
CA ARG A 62 -5.79 -8.01 -19.33
C ARG A 62 -4.56 -8.85 -19.67
N PRO A 63 -3.98 -8.67 -20.87
CA PRO A 63 -2.72 -9.33 -21.19
C PRO A 63 -1.69 -8.97 -20.10
N PRO A 64 -0.79 -9.89 -19.73
CA PRO A 64 0.30 -9.57 -18.84
C PRO A 64 1.05 -8.41 -19.48
N MET A 65 1.03 -7.25 -18.82
CA MET A 65 1.73 -6.06 -19.29
C MET A 65 3.21 -6.30 -19.03
N GLY A 66 3.83 -7.15 -19.84
CA GLY A 66 5.22 -7.55 -19.68
C GLY A 66 6.09 -6.30 -19.75
N ASN A 67 6.79 -5.96 -18.66
CA ASN A 67 7.76 -4.86 -18.53
C ASN A 67 7.41 -3.47 -19.13
N ASP A 68 6.23 -3.23 -19.72
CA ASP A 68 5.93 -1.98 -20.42
C ASP A 68 5.87 -0.80 -19.45
N ALA A 69 5.37 -1.01 -18.22
CA ALA A 69 5.41 0.02 -17.18
C ALA A 69 6.85 0.36 -16.79
N ALA A 70 7.70 -0.65 -16.64
CA ALA A 70 9.12 -0.46 -16.34
C ALA A 70 9.84 0.23 -17.50
N TYR A 71 9.53 -0.13 -18.75
CA TYR A 71 10.05 0.49 -19.96
C TYR A 71 9.62 1.96 -20.08
N LEU A 72 8.33 2.26 -19.89
CA LEU A 72 7.80 3.63 -19.91
C LEU A 72 8.40 4.48 -18.78
N LEU A 73 8.61 3.91 -17.60
CA LEU A 73 9.26 4.60 -16.49
C LEU A 73 10.73 4.90 -16.80
N ALA A 74 11.48 3.92 -17.31
CA ALA A 74 12.87 4.10 -17.71
C ALA A 74 13.00 5.15 -18.83
N ASN A 75 12.10 5.14 -19.81
CA ASN A 75 12.10 6.14 -20.88
C ASN A 75 11.79 7.55 -20.36
N LYS A 76 10.87 7.69 -19.40
CA LYS A 76 10.61 8.97 -18.72
C LYS A 76 11.83 9.47 -17.93
N GLN A 77 12.54 8.57 -17.25
CA GLN A 77 13.77 8.91 -16.53
C GLN A 77 14.87 9.37 -17.48
N HIS A 78 15.11 8.63 -18.57
CA HIS A 78 16.08 9.00 -19.60
C HIS A 78 15.75 10.37 -20.24
N ALA A 79 14.47 10.66 -20.50
CA ALA A 79 14.03 11.96 -20.98
C ALA A 79 14.25 13.09 -19.96
N ALA A 80 14.15 12.80 -18.65
CA ALA A 80 14.43 13.78 -17.59
C ALA A 80 15.94 14.04 -17.46
N ASP A 81 16.76 12.99 -17.51
CA ASP A 81 18.21 13.10 -17.41
C ASP A 81 18.82 13.85 -18.59
N THR A 82 18.34 13.60 -19.80
CA THR A 82 18.73 14.34 -21.01
C THR A 82 18.38 15.83 -20.89
N ARG A 83 17.17 16.17 -20.42
CA ARG A 83 16.78 17.56 -20.14
C ARG A 83 17.67 18.22 -19.09
N ARG A 84 18.00 17.51 -18.02
CA ARG A 84 18.90 17.99 -16.95
C ARG A 84 20.32 18.22 -17.47
N ALA A 85 20.84 17.32 -18.31
CA ALA A 85 22.14 17.46 -18.94
C ALA A 85 22.18 18.66 -19.91
N VAL A 86 21.14 18.86 -20.71
CA VAL A 86 21.01 20.04 -21.59
C VAL A 86 20.94 21.32 -20.76
N ALA A 87 20.11 21.37 -19.73
CA ALA A 87 20.03 22.53 -18.84
C ALA A 87 21.38 22.83 -18.15
N GLY A 88 22.10 21.81 -17.69
CA GLY A 88 23.44 21.97 -17.12
C GLY A 88 24.45 22.57 -18.11
N LYS A 89 24.42 22.11 -19.37
CA LYS A 89 25.27 22.67 -20.45
C LYS A 89 24.89 24.11 -20.80
N THR A 90 23.60 24.42 -20.86
CA THR A 90 23.12 25.79 -21.12
C THR A 90 23.47 26.76 -19.99
N VAL A 91 23.38 26.31 -18.73
CA VAL A 91 23.80 27.09 -17.55
C VAL A 91 25.31 27.30 -17.55
N ALA A 92 26.11 26.27 -17.86
CA ALA A 92 27.58 26.40 -17.97
C ALA A 92 28.03 27.27 -19.16
N GLY A 93 27.26 27.30 -20.25
CA GLY A 93 27.47 28.21 -21.38
C GLY A 93 27.00 29.65 -21.14
N SER A 94 26.22 29.90 -20.08
CA SER A 94 25.76 31.24 -19.68
C SER A 94 26.85 32.00 -18.91
N GLY A 95 28.04 32.09 -19.52
CA GLY A 95 29.08 33.01 -19.08
C GLY A 95 28.64 34.43 -19.40
N LYS A 96 27.88 35.07 -18.49
CA LYS A 96 27.68 36.53 -18.56
C LYS A 96 29.05 37.20 -18.52
N LYS A 97 29.49 37.75 -19.65
CA LYS A 97 30.63 38.67 -19.65
C LYS A 97 30.21 39.89 -18.83
N ARG A 98 30.86 40.08 -17.69
CA ARG A 98 30.76 41.31 -16.90
C ARG A 98 31.22 42.45 -17.80
N LEU A 99 30.31 43.34 -18.22
CA LEU A 99 30.71 44.61 -18.83
C LEU A 99 31.55 45.34 -17.79
N VAL A 100 32.80 45.63 -18.16
CA VAL A 100 33.68 46.60 -17.49
C VAL A 100 33.43 47.94 -18.14
#